data_AF-A0A1Y3NU12-F1
#
_entry.id   AF-A0A1Y3NU12-F1
#
_cell.length_a   1.000
_cell.length_b   1.000
_cell.length_c   1.000
_cell.angle_alpha   90.00
_cell.angle_beta   90.00
_cell.angle_gamma   90.00
#
_symmetry.space_group_name_H-M   'P 1'
#
loop_
_entity.id
_entity.type
_entity.pdbx_description
1 polymer ?
#
loop_
_entity_poly.entity_id
_entity_poly.type
_entity_poly.pdbx_seq_one_letter_code
_entity_poly.pdbx_strand_id
1 'polypeptide(L)'
;MKIRELANHWEENAKGRLTKTRYAIHLDMESAARLSALTEMYPKHHPEELLGELIGAALEELEASFPYVKGQHVVTTDEEGDPVYEDVGPTPRFLALSRRYLHDLSEKQDAE
;
A
#
# COMPACT_ATOMS: atom_id res chain seq x y z
N MET A 1 3.70 -4.02 4.30
CA MET A 1 4.71 -3.72 5.32
C MET A 1 4.47 -2.33 5.86
N LYS A 2 4.59 -2.14 7.18
CA LYS A 2 4.45 -0.81 7.76
C LYS A 2 5.57 0.09 7.23
N ILE A 3 5.30 1.38 7.03
CA ILE A 3 6.33 2.33 6.54
C ILE A 3 7.60 2.35 7.39
N ARG A 4 7.46 2.06 8.70
CA ARG A 4 8.57 1.98 9.66
C ARG A 4 9.47 0.76 9.46
N GLU A 5 9.01 -0.26 8.73
CA GLU A 5 9.72 -1.52 8.48
C GLU A 5 10.50 -1.49 7.16
N LEU A 6 10.28 -0.48 6.30
CA LEU A 6 10.91 -0.37 5.00
C LEU A 6 12.45 -0.29 5.07
N ALA A 7 12.99 0.46 6.02
CA ALA A 7 14.44 0.61 6.15
C ALA A 7 15.13 -0.75 6.40
N ASN A 8 14.54 -1.59 7.25
CA ASN A 8 15.06 -2.94 7.52
C ASN A 8 14.84 -3.86 6.30
N HIS A 9 13.70 -3.73 5.61
CA HIS A 9 13.43 -4.51 4.40
C HIS A 9 14.46 -4.26 3.29
N TRP A 10 14.83 -3.00 3.04
CA TRP A 10 15.85 -2.64 2.04
C TRP A 10 17.24 -3.20 2.35
N GLU A 11 17.54 -3.48 3.62
CA GLU A 11 18.79 -4.14 4.00
C GLU A 11 18.77 -5.65 3.69
N GLU A 12 17.59 -6.27 3.66
CA GLU A 12 17.45 -7.74 3.64
C GLU A 12 16.93 -8.31 2.32
N ASN A 13 16.09 -7.59 1.57
CA ASN A 13 15.36 -8.15 0.43
C ASN A 13 15.15 -7.13 -0.71
N ALA A 14 15.08 -7.66 -1.93
CA ALA A 14 14.62 -6.93 -3.11
C ALA A 14 13.94 -7.92 -4.05
N LYS A 15 12.60 -7.92 -4.13
CA LYS A 15 11.79 -8.33 -5.31
C LYS A 15 10.28 -8.38 -5.01
N GLY A 16 9.52 -7.69 -5.86
CA GLY A 16 8.06 -7.82 -5.99
C GLY A 16 7.64 -7.82 -7.47
N ARG A 17 6.40 -8.21 -7.77
CA ARG A 17 5.84 -8.18 -9.13
C ARG A 17 5.35 -6.74 -9.42
N LEU A 18 5.99 -6.07 -10.38
CA LEU A 18 5.63 -4.71 -10.78
C LEU A 18 4.63 -4.71 -11.95
N THR A 19 3.77 -3.70 -12.02
CA THR A 19 2.87 -3.50 -13.16
C THR A 19 3.64 -2.96 -14.37
N LYS A 20 3.17 -3.23 -15.60
CA LYS A 20 3.77 -2.66 -16.82
C LYS A 20 3.55 -1.14 -16.93
N THR A 21 2.49 -0.62 -16.30
CA THR A 21 2.15 0.81 -16.30
C THR A 21 3.21 1.61 -15.57
N ARG A 22 3.79 2.61 -16.24
CA ARG A 22 4.71 3.57 -15.63
C ARG A 22 3.95 4.84 -15.24
N TYR A 23 4.22 5.33 -14.04
CA TYR A 23 3.76 6.62 -13.57
C TYR A 23 4.94 7.58 -13.53
N ALA A 24 4.80 8.75 -14.15
CA ALA A 24 5.76 9.84 -14.05
C ALA A 24 5.15 10.93 -13.16
N ILE A 25 5.84 11.28 -12.07
CA ILE A 25 5.40 12.29 -11.11
C ILE A 25 6.51 13.33 -10.92
N HIS A 26 6.10 14.57 -10.64
CA HIS A 26 7.01 15.59 -10.14
C HIS A 26 6.87 15.63 -8.62
N LEU A 27 8.00 15.46 -7.92
CA LEU A 27 8.05 15.61 -6.47
C LEU A 27 8.19 17.09 -6.11
N ASP A 28 7.64 17.48 -4.97
CA ASP A 28 8.01 18.73 -4.35
C ASP A 28 9.50 18.72 -3.95
N MET A 29 10.07 19.90 -3.73
CA MET A 29 11.50 20.07 -3.51
C MET A 29 12.01 19.32 -2.27
N GLU A 30 11.20 19.25 -1.20
CA GLU A 30 11.59 18.58 0.04
C GLU A 30 11.58 17.06 -0.15
N SER A 31 10.54 16.52 -0.78
CA SER A 31 10.45 15.09 -1.12
C SER A 31 11.58 14.66 -2.06
N ALA A 32 11.92 15.48 -3.06
CA ALA A 32 13.05 15.21 -3.97
C ALA A 32 14.39 15.21 -3.23
N ALA A 33 14.61 16.14 -2.31
CA ALA A 33 15.82 16.19 -1.49
C ALA A 33 15.93 14.96 -0.58
N ARG A 34 14.84 14.55 0.06
CA ARG A 34 14.79 13.36 0.92
C ARG A 34 15.04 12.07 0.14
N LEU A 35 14.46 11.93 -1.05
CA LEU A 35 14.73 10.78 -1.93
C LEU A 35 16.21 10.72 -2.36
N SER A 36 16.80 11.88 -2.66
CA SER A 36 18.23 11.97 -2.99
C SER A 36 19.10 11.49 -1.82
N ALA A 37 18.78 11.93 -0.60
CA ALA A 37 19.47 11.49 0.60
C ALA A 37 19.33 9.97 0.84
N LEU A 38 18.13 9.40 0.64
CA LEU A 38 17.94 7.94 0.74
C LEU A 38 18.78 7.18 -0.30
N THR A 39 18.86 7.69 -1.53
CA THR A 39 19.68 7.07 -2.58
C THR A 39 21.17 7.10 -2.22
N GLU A 40 21.64 8.18 -1.58
CA GLU A 40 23.02 8.27 -1.07
C GLU A 40 23.29 7.30 0.08
N MET A 41 22.33 7.14 1.00
CA MET A 41 22.42 6.20 2.12
C MET A 41 22.37 4.73 1.67
N TYR A 42 21.59 4.44 0.63
CA TYR A 42 21.33 3.10 0.12
C TYR A 42 21.69 2.99 -1.38
N PRO A 43 22.99 3.09 -1.74
CA PRO A 43 23.44 3.24 -3.13
C PRO A 43 23.21 2.03 -4.04
N LYS A 44 22.75 0.90 -3.47
CA LYS A 44 22.40 -0.31 -4.21
C LYS A 44 20.96 -0.31 -4.72
N HIS A 45 20.15 0.66 -4.31
CA HIS A 45 18.73 0.77 -4.67
C HIS A 45 18.53 1.91 -5.66
N HIS A 46 17.65 1.69 -6.64
CA HIS A 46 17.27 2.74 -7.58
C HIS A 46 16.18 3.65 -6.98
N PRO A 47 16.18 4.96 -7.28
CA PRO A 47 15.16 5.89 -6.78
C PRO A 47 13.72 5.43 -7.08
N GLU A 48 13.50 4.78 -8.23
CA GLU A 48 12.20 4.23 -8.62
C GLU A 48 11.75 3.06 -7.74
N GLU A 49 12.70 2.21 -7.31
CA GLU A 49 12.42 1.09 -6.40
C GLU A 49 12.06 1.61 -5.02
N LEU A 50 12.85 2.55 -4.50
CA LEU A 50 12.59 3.22 -3.22
C LEU A 50 11.22 3.92 -3.22
N LEU A 51 10.90 4.66 -4.30
CA LEU A 51 9.59 5.29 -4.47
C LEU A 51 8.45 4.26 -4.51
N GLY A 52 8.63 3.15 -5.23
CA GLY A 52 7.65 2.08 -5.29
C GLY A 52 7.32 1.51 -3.91
N GLU A 53 8.34 1.24 -3.11
CA GLU A 53 8.17 0.71 -1.75
C GLU A 53 7.58 1.74 -0.79
N LEU A 54 8.02 2.99 -0.87
CA LEU A 54 7.44 4.10 -0.08
C LEU A 54 5.95 4.30 -0.39
N ILE A 55 5.56 4.26 -1.67
CA ILE A 55 4.16 4.37 -2.09
C ILE A 55 3.35 3.18 -1.56
N GLY A 56 3.88 1.95 -1.69
CA GLY A 56 3.23 0.76 -1.17
C GLY A 56 2.94 0.87 0.32
N ALA A 57 3.95 1.24 1.12
CA ALA A 57 3.78 1.38 2.55
C ALA A 57 2.86 2.55 2.94
N ALA A 58 2.91 3.67 2.21
CA ALA A 58 2.01 4.80 2.44
C ALA A 58 0.54 4.45 2.15
N LEU A 59 0.28 3.62 1.13
CA LEU A 59 -1.07 3.14 0.82
C LEU A 59 -1.60 2.19 1.90
N GLU A 60 -0.76 1.32 2.45
CA GLU A 60 -1.15 0.47 3.59
C GLU A 60 -1.43 1.28 4.85
N GLU A 61 -0.60 2.28 5.15
CA GLU A 61 -0.83 3.17 6.30
C GLU A 61 -2.12 4.00 6.11
N LEU A 62 -2.37 4.46 4.88
CA LEU A 62 -3.62 5.15 4.54
C LEU A 62 -4.83 4.23 4.72
N GLU A 63 -4.77 2.99 4.26
CA GLU A 63 -5.82 1.99 4.46
C GLU A 63 -6.10 1.78 5.96
N ALA A 64 -5.06 1.62 6.77
CA ALA A 64 -5.17 1.45 8.22
C ALA A 64 -5.72 2.69 8.94
N SER A 65 -5.56 3.89 8.34
CA SER A 65 -6.06 5.15 8.90
C SER A 65 -7.56 5.37 8.71
N PHE A 66 -8.22 4.55 7.88
CA PHE A 66 -9.64 4.71 7.60
C PHE A 66 -10.50 4.44 8.83
N PRO A 67 -11.49 5.31 9.13
CA PRO A 67 -12.35 5.12 10.28
C PRO A 67 -13.28 3.93 10.07
N TYR A 68 -13.35 3.06 11.09
CA TYR A 68 -14.42 2.09 11.19
C TYR A 68 -15.77 2.79 11.35
N VAL A 69 -16.75 2.43 10.53
CA VAL A 69 -18.12 2.92 10.68
C VAL A 69 -19.03 1.71 10.91
N LYS A 70 -19.56 1.62 12.12
CA LYS A 70 -20.46 0.53 12.54
C LYS A 70 -21.74 0.51 11.69
N GLY A 71 -21.98 -0.58 10.99
CA GLY A 71 -23.25 -0.83 10.28
C GLY A 71 -24.36 -1.40 11.16
N GLN A 72 -25.45 -1.85 10.53
CA GLN A 72 -26.62 -2.36 11.25
C GLN A 72 -26.58 -3.88 11.45
N HIS A 73 -25.83 -4.60 10.60
CA HIS A 73 -25.79 -6.05 10.65
C HIS A 73 -24.63 -6.56 11.50
N VAL A 74 -24.93 -7.57 12.32
CA VAL A 74 -23.92 -8.36 13.04
C VAL A 74 -23.31 -9.35 12.06
N VAL A 75 -21.99 -9.30 11.89
CA VAL A 75 -21.25 -10.17 10.96
C VAL A 75 -20.63 -11.37 11.66
N THR A 76 -20.27 -11.21 12.93
CA THR A 76 -19.77 -12.31 13.78
C THR A 76 -19.97 -11.98 15.24
N THR A 77 -19.69 -12.94 16.10
CA THR A 77 -19.53 -12.76 17.54
C THR A 77 -18.05 -12.96 17.87
N ASP A 78 -17.49 -12.18 18.80
CA ASP A 78 -16.11 -12.34 19.25
C ASP A 78 -15.95 -13.44 20.32
N GLU A 79 -14.74 -13.55 20.88
CA GLU A 79 -14.38 -14.58 21.87
C GLU A 79 -15.13 -14.42 23.21
N GLU A 80 -15.61 -13.22 23.53
CA GLU A 80 -16.34 -12.91 24.76
C GLU A 80 -17.87 -13.03 24.57
N GLY A 81 -18.33 -13.24 23.34
CA GLY A 81 -19.75 -13.33 23.03
C GLY A 81 -20.36 -12.01 22.57
N ASP A 82 -19.54 -10.96 22.36
CA ASP A 82 -20.03 -9.66 21.94
C ASP A 82 -20.25 -9.58 20.42
N PRO A 83 -21.34 -8.94 19.97
CA PRO A 83 -21.64 -8.82 18.55
C PRO A 83 -20.68 -7.86 17.85
N VAL A 84 -19.98 -8.38 16.84
CA VAL A 84 -19.16 -7.60 15.91
C VAL A 84 -20.01 -7.23 14.71
N TYR A 85 -20.07 -5.92 14.43
CA TYR A 85 -20.89 -5.38 13.36
C TYR A 85 -20.06 -5.16 12.10
N GLU A 86 -20.73 -5.21 10.95
CA GLU A 86 -20.11 -4.86 9.68
C GLU A 86 -19.48 -3.46 9.73
N ASP A 87 -18.40 -3.28 8.98
CA ASP A 87 -17.88 -1.96 8.65
C ASP A 87 -18.59 -1.48 7.38
N VAL A 88 -19.24 -0.32 7.47
CA VAL A 88 -19.84 0.41 6.32
C VAL A 88 -19.04 1.66 5.96
N GLY A 89 -17.82 1.78 6.48
CA GLY A 89 -16.90 2.89 6.26
C GLY A 89 -16.17 2.84 4.92
N PRO A 90 -15.12 3.68 4.76
CA PRO A 90 -14.35 3.74 3.52
C PRO A 90 -13.45 2.51 3.28
N THR A 91 -13.03 1.79 4.32
CA THR A 91 -12.18 0.59 4.24
C THR A 91 -12.73 -0.50 3.32
N PRO A 92 -13.96 -1.04 3.52
CA PRO A 92 -14.50 -2.08 2.65
C PRO A 92 -14.63 -1.62 1.20
N ARG A 93 -14.94 -0.34 0.97
CA ARG A 93 -15.03 0.25 -0.37
C ARG A 93 -13.66 0.31 -1.04
N PHE A 94 -12.64 0.78 -0.34
CA PHE A 94 -11.27 0.84 -0.85
C PHE A 94 -10.78 -0.56 -1.20
N LEU A 95 -10.93 -1.53 -0.30
CA LEU A 95 -10.54 -2.92 -0.51
C LEU A 95 -11.25 -3.57 -1.72
N ALA A 96 -12.54 -3.32 -1.89
CA ALA A 96 -13.29 -3.83 -3.04
C ALA A 96 -12.77 -3.26 -4.38
N LEU A 97 -12.51 -1.95 -4.43
CA LEU A 97 -11.96 -1.29 -5.61
C LEU A 97 -10.53 -1.76 -5.91
N SER A 98 -9.67 -1.86 -4.90
CA SER A 98 -8.29 -2.33 -5.04
C SER A 98 -8.24 -3.76 -5.60
N ARG A 99 -9.08 -4.68 -5.10
CA ARG A 99 -9.19 -6.04 -5.64
C ARG A 99 -9.63 -6.06 -7.10
N ARG A 100 -10.65 -5.26 -7.46
CA ARG A 100 -11.13 -5.18 -8.84
C ARG A 100 -10.02 -4.67 -9.77
N TYR A 101 -9.34 -3.58 -9.43
CA TYR A 101 -8.26 -3.05 -10.26
C TYR A 101 -7.06 -3.99 -10.34
N LEU A 102 -6.74 -4.73 -9.27
CA LEU A 102 -5.69 -5.75 -9.30
C LEU A 102 -6.02 -6.87 -10.29
N HIS A 103 -7.27 -7.34 -10.30
CA HIS A 103 -7.76 -8.32 -11.27
C HIS A 103 -7.64 -7.78 -12.70
N ASP A 104 -8.22 -6.60 -12.96
CA ASP A 104 -8.21 -5.95 -14.27
C ASP A 104 -6.77 -5.73 -14.81
N LEU A 105 -5.81 -5.42 -13.93
CA LEU A 105 -4.40 -5.24 -14.30
C LEU A 105 -3.69 -6.57 -14.56
N SER A 106 -4.01 -7.61 -13.78
CA SER A 106 -3.41 -8.94 -13.95
C SER A 106 -3.85 -9.57 -15.27
N GLU A 107 -5.15 -9.51 -15.59
CA GLU A 107 -5.68 -10.03 -16.86
C GLU A 107 -5.06 -9.33 -18.08
N LYS A 108 -4.91 -7.99 -18.02
CA LYS A 108 -4.24 -7.23 -19.09
C LYS A 108 -2.77 -7.61 -19.25
N GLN A 109 -2.09 -7.97 -18.17
CA GLN A 109 -0.69 -8.39 -18.24
C GLN A 109 -0.53 -9.77 -18.87
N ASP A 110 -1.49 -10.68 -18.65
CA ASP A 110 -1.44 -12.07 -19.15
C ASP A 110 -1.96 -12.20 -20.60
N ALA A 111 -2.74 -11.23 -21.08
CA ALA A 111 -3.28 -11.19 -22.45
C ALA A 111 -2.31 -10.63 -23.52
N GLU A 112 -1.16 -10.09 -23.09
CA GLU A 112 -0.10 -9.50 -23.94
C GLU A 112 1.18 -10.34 -23.94
#